data_AF-A0A2D9K1K3-F1
#
_entry.id   AF-A0A2D9K1K3-F1
#
_cell.length_a   1.000
_cell.length_b   1.000
_cell.length_c   1.000
_cell.angle_alpha   90.00
_cell.angle_beta   90.00
_cell.angle_gamma   90.00
#
_symmetry.space_group_name_H-M   'P 1'
#
loop_
_entity.id
_entity.type
_entity.pdbx_description
1 polymer ?
#
loop_
_entity_poly.entity_id
_entity_poly.type
_entity_poly.pdbx_seq_one_letter_code
_entity_poly.pdbx_strand_id
1 'polypeptide(L)'
;MNEINIFVLILINTISTLILGGCTSYSNVNERDLRFRGDNIYDLVYLKNSNTPYTGKVSSFYENGDKKKTENYRKGKLHQLSIGWHNNGQIAWKSYFERGKRNGPHKEWHNNGQLQIKTTYKNDQINGHFESWHQNGEVFEKGNYLYNKKIGTWKRMGESGEYLYEEEFVDGEKIRGSWSFKTKG
;
A
#
# COMPACT_ATOMS: atom_id res chain seq x y z
N MET A 1 -45.24 -18.79 -53.90
CA MET A 1 -44.99 -20.17 -54.39
C MET A 1 -43.73 -20.16 -55.22
N ASN A 2 -42.89 -21.16 -54.98
CA ASN A 2 -41.68 -21.58 -55.70
C ASN A 2 -40.37 -20.89 -55.32
N GLU A 3 -39.72 -21.56 -54.36
CA GLU A 3 -38.27 -21.63 -54.18
C GLU A 3 -37.56 -22.12 -55.47
N ILE A 4 -36.30 -21.73 -55.66
CA ILE A 4 -35.20 -22.63 -56.08
C ILE A 4 -33.86 -22.03 -55.60
N ASN A 5 -32.98 -22.97 -55.28
CA ASN A 5 -31.80 -22.96 -54.45
C ASN A 5 -30.47 -22.59 -55.17
N ILE A 6 -29.47 -22.24 -54.35
CA ILE A 6 -28.01 -22.45 -54.51
C ILE A 6 -27.25 -21.56 -55.52
N PHE A 7 -26.30 -20.74 -55.02
CA PHE A 7 -24.86 -20.87 -55.30
C PHE A 7 -24.01 -20.03 -54.32
N VAL A 8 -22.95 -20.66 -53.82
CA VAL A 8 -21.95 -20.16 -52.89
C VAL A 8 -21.12 -19.04 -53.54
N LEU A 9 -20.95 -17.90 -52.85
CA LEU A 9 -19.88 -16.94 -53.12
C LEU A 9 -19.24 -16.51 -51.79
N ILE A 10 -18.06 -17.06 -51.56
CA ILE A 10 -17.12 -16.68 -50.50
C ILE A 10 -16.58 -15.29 -50.89
N LEU A 11 -17.09 -14.24 -50.25
CA LEU A 11 -16.46 -12.92 -50.32
C LEU A 11 -15.49 -12.79 -49.14
N ILE A 12 -14.22 -12.98 -49.47
CA ILE A 12 -13.06 -12.63 -48.66
C ILE A 12 -13.14 -11.12 -48.38
N ASN A 13 -13.48 -10.74 -47.16
CA ASN A 13 -13.26 -9.38 -46.67
C ASN A 13 -12.09 -9.42 -45.68
N THR A 14 -10.92 -9.08 -46.21
CA THR A 14 -9.72 -8.75 -45.45
C THR A 14 -10.00 -7.48 -44.65
N ILE A 15 -10.38 -7.61 -43.39
CA ILE A 15 -10.23 -6.53 -42.42
C ILE A 15 -8.97 -6.85 -41.62
N SER A 16 -7.85 -6.35 -42.15
CA SER A 16 -6.61 -6.13 -41.42
C SER A 16 -6.89 -5.13 -40.29
N THR A 17 -7.43 -5.61 -39.18
CA THR A 17 -7.29 -4.90 -37.91
C THR A 17 -5.95 -5.30 -37.34
N LEU A 18 -4.99 -4.43 -37.63
CA LEU A 18 -3.72 -4.26 -36.95
C LEU A 18 -3.99 -4.27 -35.44
N ILE A 19 -3.97 -5.43 -34.79
CA ILE A 19 -3.75 -5.50 -33.36
C ILE A 19 -2.30 -5.05 -33.22
N LEU A 20 -2.11 -3.75 -33.03
CA LEU A 20 -0.90 -3.20 -32.45
C LEU A 20 -0.75 -3.94 -31.13
N GLY A 21 0.09 -4.96 -31.18
CA GLY A 21 0.67 -5.60 -30.02
C GLY A 21 1.43 -4.53 -29.26
N GLY A 22 0.71 -3.74 -28.48
CA GLY A 22 1.17 -3.34 -27.17
C GLY A 22 1.23 -4.60 -26.33
N CYS A 23 2.14 -5.50 -26.66
CA CYS A 23 2.69 -6.42 -25.70
C CYS A 23 3.39 -5.51 -24.70
N THR A 24 2.64 -4.96 -23.75
CA THR A 24 3.23 -4.57 -22.48
C THR A 24 3.57 -5.87 -21.81
N SER A 25 4.63 -6.54 -22.29
CA SER A 25 5.43 -7.36 -21.42
C SER A 25 5.89 -6.37 -20.36
N TYR A 26 5.14 -6.31 -19.27
CA TYR A 26 5.64 -5.75 -18.03
C TYR A 26 6.86 -6.60 -17.73
N SER A 27 8.02 -6.16 -18.22
CA SER A 27 9.29 -6.71 -17.78
C SER A 27 9.22 -6.65 -16.27
N ASN A 28 9.25 -7.80 -15.60
CA ASN A 28 9.30 -7.86 -14.16
C ASN A 28 10.66 -7.29 -13.73
N VAL A 29 10.74 -5.95 -13.65
CA VAL A 29 11.95 -5.25 -13.24
C VAL A 29 12.19 -5.60 -11.78
N ASN A 30 13.35 -6.17 -11.52
CA ASN A 30 13.77 -6.45 -10.17
C ASN A 30 14.42 -5.20 -9.58
N GLU A 31 14.29 -5.00 -8.27
CA GLU A 31 14.97 -3.92 -7.54
C GLU A 31 16.49 -3.90 -7.80
N ARG A 32 17.11 -5.06 -8.02
CA ARG A 32 18.55 -5.19 -8.37
C ARG A 32 18.91 -4.61 -9.74
N ASP A 33 17.93 -4.37 -10.61
CA ASP A 33 18.13 -3.78 -11.94
C ASP A 33 18.09 -2.25 -11.88
N LEU A 34 17.83 -1.69 -10.71
CA LEU A 34 17.71 -0.26 -10.48
C LEU A 34 19.00 0.34 -9.92
N ARG A 35 19.12 1.65 -10.09
CA ARG A 35 20.03 2.51 -9.32
C ARG A 35 19.25 3.72 -8.80
N PHE A 36 19.63 4.17 -7.62
CA PHE A 36 19.07 5.34 -6.96
C PHE A 36 20.04 6.50 -7.13
N ARG A 37 19.53 7.71 -7.38
CA ARG A 37 20.34 8.92 -7.46
C ARG A 37 20.01 9.84 -6.29
N GLY A 38 20.78 9.72 -5.22
CA GLY A 38 20.73 10.51 -3.99
C GLY A 38 20.86 9.61 -2.74
N ASP A 39 20.57 10.19 -1.57
CA ASP A 39 20.69 9.53 -0.25
C ASP A 39 19.36 9.43 0.53
N ASN A 40 18.20 9.72 -0.06
CA ASN A 40 16.92 9.69 0.66
C ASN A 40 15.73 9.14 -0.14
N ILE A 41 14.62 8.85 0.53
CA ILE A 41 13.43 8.21 -0.05
C ILE A 41 12.77 9.00 -1.21
N TYR A 42 13.17 10.26 -1.46
CA TYR A 42 12.70 11.05 -2.59
C TYR A 42 13.57 10.93 -3.85
N ASP A 43 14.60 10.10 -3.79
CA ASP A 43 15.55 9.91 -4.88
C ASP A 43 14.90 9.38 -6.14
N LEU A 44 15.48 9.78 -7.26
CA LEU A 44 15.05 9.31 -8.57
C LEU A 44 15.62 7.91 -8.80
N VAL A 45 14.71 7.00 -9.14
CA VAL A 45 15.00 5.64 -9.56
C VAL A 45 15.21 5.57 -11.07
N TYR A 46 16.25 4.87 -11.48
CA TYR A 46 16.61 4.61 -12.88
C TYR A 46 16.87 3.12 -13.07
N LEU A 47 16.66 2.59 -14.26
CA LEU A 47 17.27 1.31 -14.64
C LEU A 47 18.78 1.50 -14.76
N LYS A 48 19.59 0.55 -14.31
CA LYS A 48 21.07 0.64 -14.32
C LYS A 48 21.67 1.06 -15.66
N ASN A 49 21.05 0.65 -16.78
CA ASN A 49 21.46 0.95 -18.16
C ASN A 49 20.72 2.14 -18.82
N SER A 50 19.95 2.92 -18.06
CA SER A 50 19.16 4.05 -18.60
C SER A 50 19.44 5.34 -17.84
N ASN A 51 19.49 6.47 -18.52
CA ASN A 51 19.56 7.80 -17.91
C ASN A 51 18.19 8.48 -17.76
N THR A 52 17.12 7.78 -18.12
CA THR A 52 15.74 8.28 -17.98
C THR A 52 15.13 7.76 -16.68
N PRO A 53 14.52 8.64 -15.85
CA PRO A 53 13.86 8.22 -14.62
C PRO A 53 12.79 7.14 -14.89
N TYR A 54 12.87 6.04 -14.14
CA TYR A 54 12.09 4.84 -14.38
C TYR A 54 10.58 5.08 -14.17
N THR A 55 9.76 4.46 -15.02
CA THR A 55 8.31 4.42 -14.88
C THR A 55 7.86 3.00 -15.09
N GLY A 56 7.14 2.45 -14.12
CA GLY A 56 6.69 1.07 -14.15
C GLY A 56 6.68 0.42 -12.78
N LYS A 57 6.49 -0.89 -12.79
CA LYS A 57 6.35 -1.71 -11.59
C LYS A 57 7.65 -2.45 -11.30
N VAL A 58 8.09 -2.41 -10.06
CA VAL A 58 9.28 -3.07 -9.54
C VAL A 58 8.87 -4.13 -8.54
N SER A 59 9.53 -5.28 -8.56
CA SER A 59 9.38 -6.32 -7.53
C SER A 59 10.71 -6.65 -6.88
N SER A 60 10.68 -6.97 -5.58
CA SER A 60 11.80 -7.62 -4.91
C SER A 60 11.33 -8.86 -4.15
N PHE A 61 12.29 -9.72 -3.86
CA PHE A 61 12.07 -11.06 -3.36
C PHE A 61 12.92 -11.30 -2.12
N TYR A 62 12.45 -12.20 -1.26
CA TYR A 62 13.24 -12.76 -0.16
C TYR A 62 14.32 -13.69 -0.70
N GLU A 63 15.24 -14.09 0.16
CA GLU A 63 16.33 -15.02 -0.19
C GLU A 63 15.80 -16.38 -0.68
N ASN A 64 14.65 -16.81 -0.15
CA ASN A 64 13.96 -18.03 -0.56
C ASN A 64 13.22 -17.91 -1.91
N GLY A 65 13.24 -16.74 -2.56
CA GLY A 65 12.57 -16.47 -3.83
C GLY A 65 11.13 -15.99 -3.71
N ASP A 66 10.54 -15.95 -2.50
CA ASP A 66 9.18 -15.46 -2.31
C ASP A 66 9.10 -13.95 -2.51
N LYS A 67 7.94 -13.48 -2.99
CA LYS A 67 7.73 -12.05 -3.21
C LYS A 67 7.80 -11.30 -1.88
N LYS A 68 8.69 -10.30 -1.79
CA LYS A 68 8.89 -9.45 -0.62
C LYS A 68 8.15 -8.13 -0.75
N LYS A 69 8.24 -7.51 -1.93
CA LYS A 69 7.70 -6.16 -2.15
C LYS A 69 7.36 -5.92 -3.61
N THR A 70 6.41 -5.03 -3.84
CA THR A 70 6.02 -4.53 -5.15
C THR A 70 5.75 -3.04 -5.04
N GLU A 71 6.40 -2.28 -5.89
CA GLU A 71 6.34 -0.82 -5.92
C GLU A 71 6.03 -0.33 -7.32
N ASN A 72 5.31 0.77 -7.42
CA ASN A 72 5.06 1.46 -8.68
C ASN A 72 5.82 2.78 -8.68
N TYR A 73 6.49 3.08 -9.80
CA TYR A 73 7.27 4.27 -9.99
C TYR A 73 6.74 5.07 -11.19
N ARG A 74 6.79 6.40 -11.08
CA ARG A 74 6.50 7.34 -12.17
C ARG A 74 7.57 8.41 -12.18
N LYS A 75 8.29 8.51 -13.31
CA LYS A 75 9.41 9.45 -13.49
C LYS A 75 10.42 9.37 -12.33
N GLY A 76 10.78 8.15 -11.95
CA GLY A 76 11.76 7.83 -10.91
C GLY A 76 11.25 7.92 -9.48
N LYS A 77 10.00 8.32 -9.23
CA LYS A 77 9.45 8.46 -7.88
C LYS A 77 8.37 7.43 -7.58
N LEU A 78 8.29 6.95 -6.35
CA LEU A 78 7.18 6.11 -5.90
C LEU A 78 5.84 6.79 -6.19
N HIS A 79 4.89 6.01 -6.70
CA HIS A 79 3.60 6.49 -7.14
C HIS A 79 2.55 5.39 -7.02
N GLN A 80 1.34 5.72 -6.58
CA GLN A 80 0.24 4.79 -6.34
C GLN A 80 0.61 3.73 -5.29
N LEU A 81 0.06 2.54 -5.47
CA LEU A 81 0.12 1.46 -4.50
C LEU A 81 1.52 0.85 -4.43
N SER A 82 1.96 0.67 -3.20
CA SER A 82 3.09 -0.16 -2.83
C SER A 82 2.61 -1.23 -1.83
N ILE A 83 3.07 -2.46 -2.00
CA ILE A 83 2.65 -3.63 -1.23
C ILE A 83 3.90 -4.37 -0.75
N GLY A 84 3.93 -4.71 0.54
CA GLY A 84 4.88 -5.65 1.11
C GLY A 84 4.19 -6.92 1.56
N TRP A 85 4.94 -8.01 1.56
CA TRP A 85 4.52 -9.31 2.09
C TRP A 85 5.44 -9.69 3.24
N HIS A 86 4.94 -10.53 4.13
CA HIS A 86 5.71 -11.27 5.13
C HIS A 86 6.35 -12.49 4.47
N ASN A 87 7.34 -13.09 5.15
CA ASN A 87 8.02 -14.31 4.67
C ASN A 87 7.08 -15.52 4.54
N ASN A 88 5.92 -15.51 5.18
CA ASN A 88 4.89 -16.54 5.05
C ASN A 88 3.91 -16.28 3.90
N GLY A 89 4.18 -15.30 3.04
CA GLY A 89 3.37 -14.96 1.87
C GLY A 89 2.13 -14.12 2.17
N GLN A 90 1.84 -13.81 3.43
CA GLN A 90 0.75 -12.90 3.78
C GLN A 90 1.14 -11.45 3.51
N ILE A 91 0.16 -10.57 3.29
CA ILE A 91 0.46 -9.14 3.10
C ILE A 91 0.99 -8.58 4.43
N ALA A 92 2.12 -7.87 4.39
CA ALA A 92 2.67 -7.15 5.53
C ALA A 92 2.13 -5.72 5.59
N TRP A 93 2.05 -5.05 4.44
CA TRP A 93 1.56 -3.68 4.37
C TRP A 93 1.09 -3.28 2.97
N LYS A 94 0.28 -2.23 2.93
CA LYS A 94 -0.19 -1.53 1.74
C LYS A 94 -0.12 -0.05 2.02
N SER A 95 0.51 0.70 1.13
CA SER A 95 0.68 2.14 1.27
C SER A 95 0.54 2.82 -0.09
N TYR A 96 -0.04 4.01 -0.10
CA TYR A 96 -0.21 4.81 -1.31
C TYR A 96 0.78 5.96 -1.34
N PHE A 97 1.35 6.20 -2.51
CA PHE A 97 2.35 7.24 -2.73
C PHE A 97 1.93 8.21 -3.83
N GLU A 98 2.26 9.48 -3.67
CA GLU A 98 2.15 10.50 -4.70
C GLU A 98 3.47 11.27 -4.76
N ARG A 99 4.12 11.25 -5.94
CA ARG A 99 5.40 11.95 -6.19
C ARG A 99 6.49 11.64 -5.15
N GLY A 100 6.60 10.38 -4.76
CA GLY A 100 7.59 9.89 -3.80
C GLY A 100 7.19 10.01 -2.34
N LYS A 101 6.05 10.65 -2.02
CA LYS A 101 5.57 10.82 -0.64
C LYS A 101 4.41 9.91 -0.34
N ARG A 102 4.31 9.34 0.86
CA ARG A 102 3.08 8.66 1.30
C ARG A 102 1.92 9.65 1.29
N ASN A 103 0.88 9.29 0.57
CA ASN A 103 -0.31 10.12 0.42
C ASN A 103 -1.52 9.23 0.12
N GLY A 104 -2.45 9.16 1.07
CA GLY A 104 -3.60 8.28 1.03
C GLY A 104 -3.57 7.18 2.10
N PRO A 105 -4.40 6.15 1.95
CA PRO A 105 -4.57 5.11 2.96
C PRO A 105 -3.28 4.33 3.24
N HIS A 106 -3.16 3.83 4.46
CA HIS A 106 -2.09 2.93 4.84
C HIS A 106 -2.62 1.85 5.79
N LYS A 107 -2.15 0.63 5.57
CA LYS A 107 -2.47 -0.52 6.40
C LYS A 107 -1.25 -1.39 6.57
N GLU A 108 -1.09 -1.94 7.77
CA GLU A 108 -0.13 -2.97 8.11
C GLU A 108 -0.88 -4.15 8.71
N TRP A 109 -0.34 -5.35 8.56
CA TRP A 109 -0.91 -6.58 9.08
C TRP A 109 0.16 -7.36 9.83
N HIS A 110 -0.25 -8.05 10.89
CA HIS A 110 0.57 -9.00 11.62
C HIS A 110 0.90 -10.21 10.73
N ASN A 111 1.90 -11.01 11.13
CA ASN A 111 2.26 -12.24 10.43
C ASN A 111 1.10 -13.23 10.33
N ASN A 112 0.12 -13.18 11.23
CA ASN A 112 -1.07 -14.05 11.19
C ASN A 112 -2.19 -13.51 10.27
N GLY A 113 -1.95 -12.39 9.58
CA GLY A 113 -2.89 -11.79 8.63
C GLY A 113 -3.94 -10.90 9.26
N GLN A 114 -3.93 -10.75 10.58
CA GLN A 114 -4.77 -9.79 11.28
C GLN A 114 -4.26 -8.37 11.04
N LEU A 115 -5.18 -7.40 10.98
CA LEU A 115 -4.82 -6.00 10.83
C LEU A 115 -3.97 -5.57 12.03
N GLN A 116 -2.90 -4.82 11.79
CA GLN A 116 -1.99 -4.31 12.82
C GLN A 116 -2.10 -2.79 12.95
N ILE A 117 -2.12 -2.08 11.82
CA ILE A 117 -2.25 -0.62 11.76
C ILE A 117 -3.18 -0.24 10.61
N LYS A 118 -3.94 0.83 10.80
CA LYS A 118 -4.74 1.48 9.76
C LYS A 118 -4.72 2.97 10.02
N THR A 119 -4.29 3.71 9.00
CA THR A 119 -4.30 5.17 9.05
C THR A 119 -4.27 5.77 7.65
N THR A 120 -4.11 7.08 7.56
CA THR A 120 -3.96 7.83 6.32
C THR A 120 -2.74 8.71 6.43
N TYR A 121 -1.93 8.76 5.37
CA TYR A 121 -0.84 9.71 5.23
C TYR A 121 -1.26 10.88 4.34
N LYS A 122 -0.70 12.06 4.63
CA LYS A 122 -0.70 13.24 3.78
C LYS A 122 0.73 13.79 3.76
N ASN A 123 1.40 13.69 2.61
CA ASN A 123 2.78 14.14 2.43
C ASN A 123 3.74 13.57 3.50
N ASP A 124 3.75 12.25 3.68
CA ASP A 124 4.56 11.51 4.68
C ASP A 124 4.20 11.74 6.16
N GLN A 125 3.16 12.53 6.44
CA GLN A 125 2.66 12.74 7.78
C GLN A 125 1.35 11.98 7.98
N ILE A 126 1.22 11.25 9.09
CA ILE A 126 -0.03 10.65 9.52
C ILE A 126 -1.05 11.78 9.73
N ASN A 127 -2.21 11.66 9.09
CA ASN A 127 -3.23 12.69 9.10
C ASN A 127 -4.62 12.06 8.99
N GLY A 128 -5.34 12.05 10.11
CA GLY A 128 -6.67 11.49 10.25
C GLY A 128 -6.75 10.41 11.32
N HIS A 129 -7.75 9.55 11.20
CA HIS A 129 -8.00 8.47 12.13
C HIS A 129 -6.85 7.45 12.13
N PHE A 130 -6.51 6.98 13.32
CA PHE A 130 -5.50 5.95 13.56
C PHE A 130 -6.10 4.88 14.45
N GLU A 131 -5.86 3.64 14.05
CA GLU A 131 -6.15 2.44 14.84
C GLU A 131 -4.94 1.50 14.73
N SER A 132 -4.62 0.86 15.85
CA SER A 132 -3.75 -0.30 15.88
C SER A 132 -4.40 -1.43 16.68
N TRP A 133 -3.98 -2.65 16.40
CA TRP A 133 -4.59 -3.86 16.95
C TRP A 133 -3.52 -4.82 17.46
N HIS A 134 -3.89 -5.56 18.49
CA HIS A 134 -3.17 -6.72 18.99
C HIS A 134 -3.19 -7.86 17.96
N GLN A 135 -2.32 -8.85 18.13
CA GLN A 135 -2.26 -10.01 17.23
C GLN A 135 -3.56 -10.81 17.21
N ASN A 136 -4.33 -10.81 18.30
CA ASN A 136 -5.63 -11.48 18.37
C ASN A 136 -6.76 -10.72 17.64
N GLY A 137 -6.49 -9.54 17.09
CA GLY A 137 -7.47 -8.71 16.39
C GLY A 137 -8.23 -7.73 17.28
N GLU A 138 -7.99 -7.72 18.60
CA GLU A 138 -8.54 -6.69 19.49
C GLU A 138 -7.84 -5.36 19.27
N VAL A 139 -8.59 -4.25 19.34
CA VAL A 139 -8.01 -2.92 19.17
C VAL A 139 -7.05 -2.66 20.33
N PHE A 140 -5.83 -2.21 20.05
CA PHE A 140 -4.85 -1.83 21.07
C PHE A 140 -4.96 -0.34 21.41
N GLU A 141 -4.93 0.51 20.40
CA GLU A 141 -5.16 1.94 20.56
C GLU A 141 -5.86 2.57 19.36
N LYS A 142 -6.59 3.65 19.63
CA LYS A 142 -7.22 4.47 18.59
C LYS A 142 -7.28 5.93 18.97
N GLY A 143 -7.23 6.79 17.95
CA GLY A 143 -7.28 8.24 18.10
C GLY A 143 -7.11 8.95 16.77
N ASN A 144 -6.84 10.24 16.81
CA ASN A 144 -6.63 11.04 15.60
C ASN A 144 -5.24 11.68 15.61
N TYR A 145 -4.66 11.78 14.42
CA TYR A 145 -3.48 12.57 14.15
C TYR A 145 -3.81 13.76 13.26
N LEU A 146 -3.14 14.89 13.52
CA LEU A 146 -3.02 16.01 12.60
C LEU A 146 -1.54 16.25 12.36
N TYR A 147 -1.06 15.99 11.14
CA TYR A 147 0.36 16.13 10.76
C TYR A 147 1.35 15.50 11.76
N ASN A 148 1.20 14.19 12.02
CA ASN A 148 1.96 13.40 13.01
C ASN A 148 1.74 13.75 14.49
N LYS A 149 0.92 14.76 14.81
CA LYS A 149 0.62 15.13 16.20
C LYS A 149 -0.68 14.50 16.65
N LYS A 150 -0.66 13.82 17.80
CA LYS A 150 -1.88 13.30 18.43
C LYS A 150 -2.82 14.46 18.75
N ILE A 151 -4.10 14.29 18.42
CA ILE A 151 -5.15 15.26 18.76
C ILE A 151 -6.37 14.54 19.32
N GLY A 152 -7.07 15.23 20.22
CA GLY A 152 -8.29 14.75 20.84
C GLY A 152 -8.06 13.58 21.79
N THR A 153 -9.12 12.83 22.03
CA THR A 153 -9.10 11.66 22.91
C THR A 153 -8.46 10.45 22.23
N TRP A 154 -7.45 9.89 22.89
CA TRP A 154 -6.77 8.65 22.55
C TRP A 154 -7.16 7.57 23.54
N LYS A 155 -7.61 6.42 23.06
CA LYS A 155 -8.08 5.31 23.89
C LYS A 155 -7.14 4.12 23.77
N ARG A 156 -6.86 3.47 24.90
CA ARG A 156 -6.09 2.22 24.97
C ARG A 156 -6.92 1.10 25.57
N MET A 157 -6.78 -0.07 24.97
CA MET A 157 -7.46 -1.30 25.37
C MET A 157 -6.44 -2.41 25.54
N GLY A 158 -6.72 -3.31 26.48
CA GLY A 158 -5.90 -4.48 26.76
C GLY A 158 -6.15 -5.59 25.75
N GLU A 159 -5.39 -6.67 25.88
CA GLU A 159 -5.47 -7.80 24.95
C GLU A 159 -6.82 -8.53 25.02
N SER A 160 -7.56 -8.44 26.12
CA SER A 160 -8.91 -9.02 26.21
C SER A 160 -10.01 -8.07 25.74
N GLY A 161 -9.65 -6.95 25.11
CA GLY A 161 -10.56 -5.90 24.66
C GLY A 161 -11.07 -4.99 25.78
N GLU A 162 -10.59 -5.18 27.01
CA GLU A 162 -10.96 -4.33 28.13
C GLU A 162 -10.40 -2.92 27.95
N TYR A 163 -11.23 -1.92 28.23
CA TYR A 163 -10.75 -0.53 28.30
C TYR A 163 -9.75 -0.38 29.45
N LEU A 164 -8.63 0.29 29.18
CA LEU A 164 -7.58 0.55 30.18
C LEU A 164 -7.57 2.02 30.61
N TYR A 165 -7.44 2.92 29.64
CA TYR A 165 -7.40 4.36 29.89
C TYR A 165 -7.59 5.15 28.60
N GLU A 166 -7.85 6.43 28.77
CA GLU A 166 -7.76 7.42 27.70
C GLU A 166 -6.91 8.62 28.10
N GLU A 167 -6.37 9.28 27.09
CA GLU A 167 -5.55 10.47 27.21
C GLU A 167 -6.07 11.52 26.22
N GLU A 168 -6.04 12.78 26.61
CA GLU A 168 -6.42 13.90 25.74
C GLU A 168 -5.16 14.62 25.27
N PHE A 169 -5.09 14.87 23.96
CA PHE A 169 -3.96 15.55 23.35
C PHE A 169 -4.37 16.83 22.62
N VAL A 170 -3.56 17.87 22.76
CA VAL A 170 -3.62 19.10 21.97
C VAL A 170 -2.25 19.34 21.36
N ASP A 171 -2.19 19.43 20.03
CA ASP A 171 -0.95 19.65 19.28
C ASP A 171 0.18 18.65 19.62
N GLY A 172 -0.19 17.39 19.90
CA GLY A 172 0.75 16.33 20.25
C GLY A 172 1.12 16.27 21.73
N GLU A 173 0.74 17.29 22.51
CA GLU A 173 1.00 17.35 23.95
C GLU A 173 -0.17 16.74 24.73
N LYS A 174 0.14 15.87 25.69
CA LYS A 174 -0.85 15.29 26.60
C LYS A 174 -1.31 16.34 27.60
N ILE A 175 -2.61 16.61 27.66
CA ILE A 175 -3.18 17.61 28.58
C ILE A 175 -3.97 17.00 29.75
N ARG A 176 -4.52 15.79 29.60
CA ARG A 176 -5.18 15.03 30.68
C ARG A 176 -5.20 13.54 30.37
N GLY A 177 -5.48 12.71 31.37
CA GLY A 177 -5.76 11.29 31.19
C GLY A 177 -6.68 10.74 32.28
N SER A 178 -7.45 9.72 31.92
CA SER A 178 -8.41 9.04 32.80
C SER A 178 -8.12 7.55 32.79
N TRP A 179 -7.96 6.94 33.96
CA TRP A 179 -7.65 5.52 34.11
C TRP A 179 -8.90 4.76 34.55
N SER A 180 -9.15 3.58 33.99
CA SER A 180 -10.11 2.65 34.60
C SER A 180 -9.38 1.72 35.56
N PHE A 181 -9.55 1.95 36.86
CA PHE A 181 -9.22 0.94 37.85
C PHE A 181 -10.36 -0.06 37.91
N LYS A 182 -10.16 -1.30 37.43
CA LYS A 182 -11.01 -2.40 37.88
C LYS A 182 -10.55 -2.75 39.30
N THR A 183 -11.25 -2.24 40.31
CA THR A 183 -11.16 -2.81 41.64
C THR A 183 -11.59 -4.27 41.53
N LYS A 184 -10.65 -5.21 41.64
CA LYS A 184 -10.99 -6.63 41.83
C LYS A 184 -11.75 -6.70 43.17
N GLY A 185 -13.04 -6.99 43.10
CA GLY A 185 -13.82 -7.46 44.24
C GLY A 185 -13.50 -8.91 44.56
#